data_AF-A0A6M0CHN5-F1
#
_entry.id   AF-A0A6M0CHN5-F1
#
_cell.length_a   1.000
_cell.length_b   1.000
_cell.length_c   1.000
_cell.angle_alpha   90.00
_cell.angle_beta   90.00
_cell.angle_gamma   90.00
#
_symmetry.space_group_name_H-M   'P 1'
#
loop_
_entity.id
_entity.type
_entity.pdbx_description
1 polymer ?
#
loop_
_entity_poly.entity_id
_entity_poly.type
_entity_poly.pdbx_seq_one_letter_code
_entity_poly.pdbx_strand_id
1 'polypeptide(L)'
;MITTISHVLDEESIPVFITEEDRKIAQGFANQQSNPIKADQVYRNTLAVSVMRNYLRILGIPTTLNHCDSWNSMMRMVLNTADLEIVGRG
;
A
#
# COMPACT_ATOMS: atom_id res chain seq x y z
N MET A 1 15.44 -31.02 10.53
CA MET A 1 15.78 -30.28 9.29
C MET A 1 14.65 -29.30 9.03
N ILE A 2 14.93 -28.00 8.96
CA ILE A 2 13.94 -26.96 8.62
C ILE A 2 14.64 -25.94 7.72
N THR A 3 14.65 -26.21 6.42
CA THR A 3 15.32 -25.43 5.38
C THR A 3 14.52 -25.60 4.08
N THR A 4 14.77 -24.75 3.08
CA THR A 4 14.15 -24.86 1.73
C THR A 4 12.67 -24.42 1.64
N ILE A 5 12.33 -23.32 2.33
CA ILE A 5 11.24 -22.41 1.88
C ILE A 5 11.82 -21.02 1.62
N SER A 6 12.64 -20.50 2.54
CA SER A 6 13.26 -19.16 2.48
C SER A 6 14.27 -18.92 1.34
N HIS A 7 14.49 -19.88 0.44
CA HIS A 7 15.52 -19.83 -0.60
C HIS A 7 14.94 -19.58 -2.01
N VAL A 8 13.63 -19.32 -2.11
CA VAL A 8 12.87 -19.16 -3.37
C VAL A 8 12.08 -17.84 -3.38
N LEU A 9 12.47 -16.89 -2.53
CA LEU A 9 12.11 -15.47 -2.64
C LEU A 9 13.42 -14.76 -2.96
N ASP A 10 13.47 -14.13 -4.13
CA ASP A 10 14.71 -13.87 -4.88
C ASP A 10 15.75 -13.02 -4.13
N GLU A 11 17.01 -13.06 -4.58
CA GLU A 11 18.13 -12.32 -3.98
C GLU A 11 17.95 -10.78 -4.02
N GLU A 12 17.01 -10.28 -4.82
CA GLU A 12 16.61 -8.86 -4.90
C GLU A 12 15.33 -8.55 -4.09
N SER A 13 14.73 -9.52 -3.40
CA SER A 13 13.47 -9.34 -2.66
C SER A 13 13.67 -8.71 -1.27
N ILE A 14 12.85 -7.71 -0.95
CA ILE A 14 12.90 -6.99 0.33
C ILE A 14 11.70 -7.39 1.20
N PRO A 15 11.90 -7.95 2.41
CA PRO A 15 10.81 -8.26 3.32
C PRO A 15 10.19 -6.98 3.89
N VAL A 16 8.91 -6.75 3.59
CA VAL A 16 8.14 -5.60 4.08
C VAL A 16 7.07 -6.03 5.09
N PHE A 17 6.91 -5.25 6.16
CA PHE A 17 5.93 -5.54 7.21
C PHE A 17 4.54 -5.03 6.82
N ILE A 18 3.55 -5.93 6.80
CA ILE A 18 2.13 -5.58 6.65
C ILE A 18 1.49 -5.57 8.04
N THR A 19 1.30 -4.39 8.60
CA THR A 19 0.74 -4.23 9.94
C THR A 19 -0.78 -4.43 9.95
N GLU A 20 -1.33 -4.65 11.14
CA GLU A 20 -2.78 -4.69 11.35
C GLU A 20 -3.45 -3.32 11.14
N GLU A 21 -2.71 -2.21 11.28
CA GLU A 21 -3.19 -0.86 10.97
C GLU A 21 -3.34 -0.68 9.46
N ASP A 22 -2.35 -1.11 8.66
CA ASP A 22 -2.41 -1.07 7.19
C ASP A 22 -3.63 -1.85 6.66
N ARG A 23 -3.92 -3.02 7.26
CA ARG A 23 -5.10 -3.84 6.93
C ARG A 23 -6.42 -3.15 7.27
N LYS A 24 -6.48 -2.46 8.42
CA LYS A 24 -7.67 -1.70 8.84
C LYS A 24 -7.94 -0.50 7.95
N ILE A 25 -6.90 0.23 7.55
CA ILE A 25 -7.02 1.35 6.60
C ILE A 25 -7.49 0.83 5.23
N ALA A 26 -6.86 -0.23 4.72
CA ALA A 26 -7.24 -0.88 3.47
C ALA A 26 -8.70 -1.38 3.47
N GLN A 27 -9.14 -2.04 4.55
CA GLN A 27 -10.52 -2.48 4.69
C GLN A 27 -11.49 -1.28 4.81
N GLY A 28 -11.11 -0.23 5.54
CA GLY A 28 -11.90 0.99 5.69
C GLY A 28 -12.12 1.73 4.36
N PHE A 29 -11.16 1.68 3.44
CA PHE A 29 -11.29 2.25 2.09
C PHE A 29 -12.02 1.32 1.11
N ALA A 30 -11.83 0.00 1.24
CA ALA A 30 -12.58 -1.01 0.48
C ALA A 30 -14.08 -0.97 0.79
N ASN A 31 -14.46 -0.83 2.06
CA ASN A 31 -15.84 -0.72 2.52
C ASN A 31 -16.58 0.54 2.02
N GLN A 32 -15.87 1.50 1.41
CA GLN A 32 -16.46 2.68 0.77
C GLN A 32 -16.94 2.38 -0.67
N GLN A 33 -16.57 1.23 -1.25
CA GLN A 33 -16.85 0.89 -2.65
C GLN A 33 -18.09 0.00 -2.77
N SER A 34 -19.12 0.45 -3.48
CA SER A 34 -20.36 -0.34 -3.70
C SER A 34 -20.18 -1.51 -4.68
N ASN A 35 -19.09 -1.54 -5.45
CA ASN A 35 -18.76 -2.61 -6.38
C ASN A 35 -17.67 -3.52 -5.76
N PRO A 36 -17.86 -4.86 -5.68
CA PRO A 36 -16.93 -5.74 -4.98
C PRO A 36 -15.56 -5.88 -5.68
N ILE A 37 -15.51 -5.82 -7.02
CA ILE A 37 -14.24 -5.81 -7.77
C ILE A 37 -13.47 -4.53 -7.44
N LYS A 38 -14.19 -3.41 -7.33
CA LYS A 38 -13.61 -2.12 -6.95
C LYS A 38 -13.16 -2.09 -5.49
N ALA A 39 -13.90 -2.72 -4.58
CA ALA A 39 -13.55 -2.84 -3.17
C ALA A 39 -12.21 -3.57 -2.99
N ASP A 40 -12.03 -4.71 -3.65
CA ASP A 40 -10.79 -5.51 -3.57
C ASP A 40 -9.60 -4.81 -4.26
N GLN A 41 -9.85 -4.13 -5.39
CA GLN A 41 -8.86 -3.26 -6.03
C GLN A 41 -8.39 -2.14 -5.07
N VAL A 42 -9.33 -1.43 -4.43
CA VAL A 42 -9.02 -0.38 -3.46
C VAL A 42 -8.32 -0.94 -2.22
N TYR A 43 -8.70 -2.13 -1.74
CA TYR A 43 -8.01 -2.81 -0.64
C TYR A 43 -6.51 -3.01 -0.97
N ARG A 44 -6.21 -3.64 -2.10
CA ARG A 44 -4.82 -3.93 -2.52
C ARG A 44 -3.99 -2.66 -2.69
N ASN A 45 -4.54 -1.65 -3.36
CA ASN A 45 -3.85 -0.39 -3.62
C ASN A 45 -3.56 0.37 -2.31
N THR A 46 -4.53 0.44 -1.41
CA THR A 46 -4.37 1.08 -0.09
C THR A 46 -3.33 0.34 0.76
N LEU A 47 -3.33 -1.00 0.71
CA LEU A 47 -2.35 -1.83 1.40
C LEU A 47 -0.93 -1.59 0.86
N ALA A 48 -0.76 -1.55 -0.47
CA ALA A 48 0.53 -1.26 -1.11
C ALA A 48 1.09 0.13 -0.70
N VAL A 49 0.26 1.17 -0.78
CA VAL A 49 0.64 2.54 -0.35
C VAL A 49 1.03 2.57 1.13
N SER A 50 0.26 1.93 2.00
CA SER A 50 0.51 1.94 3.46
C SER A 50 1.82 1.20 3.80
N VAL A 51 2.05 0.04 3.19
CA VAL A 51 3.26 -0.78 3.39
C VAL A 51 4.50 -0.06 2.84
N MET A 52 4.44 0.52 1.64
CA MET A 52 5.55 1.30 1.07
C MET A 52 5.85 2.55 1.89
N ARG A 53 4.81 3.25 2.40
CA ARG A 53 4.96 4.39 3.31
C ARG A 53 5.64 4.00 4.61
N ASN A 54 5.30 2.83 5.18
CA ASN A 54 5.96 2.28 6.36
C ASN A 54 7.42 1.90 6.08
N TYR A 55 7.71 1.27 4.94
CA TYR A 55 9.07 0.91 4.56
C TYR A 55 9.97 2.12 4.30
N LEU A 56 9.50 3.11 3.53
CA LEU A 56 10.23 4.36 3.28
C LEU A 56 10.47 5.15 4.57
N ARG A 57 9.50 5.15 5.50
CA ARG A 57 9.68 5.71 6.86
C ARG A 57 10.78 5.02 7.66
N ILE A 58 10.96 3.71 7.53
CA ILE A 58 12.07 2.96 8.17
C ILE A 58 13.42 3.36 7.56
N LEU A 59 13.47 3.63 6.24
CA LEU A 59 14.66 4.16 5.56
C LEU A 59 14.92 5.66 5.81
N GLY A 60 14.08 6.34 6.60
CA GLY A 60 14.18 7.79 6.81
C GLY A 60 13.78 8.65 5.60
N ILE A 61 13.15 8.05 4.59
CA ILE A 61 12.71 8.74 3.36
C ILE A 61 11.33 9.37 3.63
N PRO A 62 11.21 10.71 3.60
CA PRO A 62 9.95 11.40 3.90
C PRO A 62 8.93 11.20 2.78
N THR A 63 7.69 10.94 3.15
CA THR A 63 6.55 10.72 2.23
C THR A 63 5.30 11.44 2.72
N THR A 64 4.45 11.84 1.80
CA THR A 64 3.16 12.50 2.07
C THR A 64 2.02 11.82 1.31
N LEU A 65 0.79 12.11 1.74
CA LEU A 65 -0.45 11.58 1.16
C LEU A 65 -1.41 12.68 0.72
N ASN A 66 -1.03 13.96 0.90
CA ASN A 66 -1.91 15.11 0.74
C ASN A 66 -2.33 15.36 -0.71
N HIS A 67 -1.48 14.98 -1.67
CA HIS A 67 -1.74 15.12 -3.11
C HIS A 67 -1.97 13.78 -3.81
N CYS A 68 -2.04 12.67 -3.05
CA CYS A 68 -2.17 11.34 -3.63
C CYS A 68 -3.62 10.99 -3.97
N ASP A 69 -3.88 10.58 -5.20
CA ASP A 69 -5.19 10.13 -5.65
C ASP A 69 -5.65 8.88 -4.91
N SER A 70 -4.71 8.05 -4.44
CA SER A 70 -4.96 6.92 -3.54
C SER A 70 -5.59 7.34 -2.20
N TRP A 71 -5.32 8.55 -1.72
CA TRP A 71 -5.90 9.09 -0.48
C TRP A 71 -7.14 9.96 -0.70
N ASN A 72 -7.36 10.46 -1.93
CA ASN A 72 -8.60 11.14 -2.32
C ASN A 72 -9.77 10.15 -2.50
N SER A 73 -10.91 10.40 -1.86
CA SER A 73 -12.08 9.50 -1.88
C SER A 73 -12.77 9.40 -3.24
N MET A 74 -12.85 10.50 -4.00
CA MET A 74 -13.43 10.49 -5.34
C MET A 74 -12.49 9.77 -6.32
N MET A 75 -11.19 10.04 -6.23
CA MET A 75 -10.20 9.47 -7.15
C MET A 75 -10.01 7.97 -6.90
N ARG A 76 -10.02 7.50 -5.65
CA ARG A 76 -10.15 6.06 -5.35
C ARG A 76 -11.33 5.40 -6.04
N MET A 77 -12.51 6.05 -6.04
CA MET A 77 -13.73 5.49 -6.60
C MET A 77 -13.65 5.31 -8.12
N VAL A 78 -12.96 6.20 -8.85
CA VAL A 78 -12.86 6.13 -10.32
C VAL A 78 -11.55 5.51 -10.83
N LEU A 79 -10.38 5.84 -10.29
CA LEU A 79 -9.07 5.41 -10.80
C LEU A 79 -8.61 4.05 -10.27
N ASN A 80 -7.65 3.43 -10.97
CA ASN A 80 -6.82 2.37 -10.43
C ASN A 80 -5.44 2.92 -10.08
N THR A 81 -5.35 3.58 -8.92
CA THR A 81 -4.12 4.24 -8.45
C THR A 81 -3.67 3.69 -7.10
N ALA A 82 -2.35 3.66 -6.90
CA ALA A 82 -1.65 3.25 -5.68
C ALA A 82 -0.42 4.17 -5.46
N ASP A 83 -0.61 5.45 -5.73
CA ASP A 83 0.41 6.49 -5.69
C ASP A 83 0.74 6.95 -4.27
N LEU A 84 2.01 7.35 -4.08
CA LEU A 84 2.61 7.79 -2.82
C LEU A 84 3.70 8.84 -3.13
N GLU A 85 3.52 10.08 -2.68
CA GLU A 85 4.46 11.18 -2.94
C GLU A 85 5.68 11.08 -2.00
N ILE A 86 6.88 11.15 -2.57
CA ILE A 86 8.14 11.27 -1.82
C ILE A 86 8.48 12.76 -1.70
N VAL A 87 8.65 13.26 -0.49
CA VAL A 87 8.81 14.71 -0.27
C VAL A 87 10.10 15.21 -0.91
N GLY A 88 9.99 16.19 -1.81
CA GLY A 88 11.11 16.70 -2.61
C GLY A 88 11.47 15.86 -3.84
N ARG A 89 10.63 14.90 -4.23
CA ARG A 89 10.70 14.13 -5.48
C ARG A 89 9.29 14.08 -6.09
N GLY A 90 9.04 14.97 -7.06
CA GLY A 90 7.76 15.01 -7.80
C GLY A 90 7.57 13.84 -8.75
#